data_AF-F4RP33-F1
#
_entry.id   AF-F4RP33-F1
#
_cell.length_a   1.000
_cell.length_b   1.000
_cell.length_c   1.000
_cell.angle_alpha   90.00
_cell.angle_beta   90.00
_cell.angle_gamma   90.00
#
_symmetry.space_group_name_H-M   'P 1'
#
loop_
_entity.id
_entity.type
_entity.pdbx_description
1 polymer ?
#
loop_
_entity_poly.entity_id
_entity_poly.type
_entity_poly.pdbx_seq_one_letter_code
_entity_poly.pdbx_strand_id
1 'polypeptide(L)'
;MFIGGSGKTVATVTFDIVNKVFTNVSQTIKLGESPSWLVLDPTKKILISTSSVGNFDGKNKTGGIFSAQVNSNGALTKISASESADTPVASEFSKDGKLVVVASYRDYTKNYSSSNGGAITTYTIDSSGALSPKPIQTFTFGGSGPVKERQGSAAAHQARFDPTGKFVFVPDLGSDRIRIFSVSGTTLKQTKDFAVHAGCGPRHMDFFSGGKNVQAYVICELSNELLVLDLTLESEATFKSKQKISTLPPKTNGTTMNAAEVAITPDGKFCYASNRQKDPKGKDSDNTIAVFSRDESGKLESAGFFPAGGKGPRYIGLSPDGDARLLVVTNEDSNLVTMHTRDKKTGALTQIAKSAQDKPTIALFDV
;
A
#
# COMPACT_ATOMS: atom_id res chain seq x y z
N MET A 1 -6.48 12.25 10.12
CA MET A 1 -6.32 10.99 9.38
C MET A 1 -7.50 10.83 8.43
N PHE A 2 -7.25 10.32 7.24
CA PHE A 2 -8.29 9.93 6.28
C PHE A 2 -8.37 8.42 6.25
N ILE A 3 -9.57 7.87 6.43
CA ILE A 3 -9.81 6.43 6.43
C ILE A 3 -10.64 6.10 5.20
N GLY A 4 -10.04 5.30 4.32
CA GLY A 4 -10.68 4.72 3.15
C GLY A 4 -11.01 3.25 3.38
N GLY A 5 -11.89 2.71 2.55
CA GLY A 5 -12.34 1.35 2.69
C GLY A 5 -13.32 0.92 1.61
N SER A 6 -13.68 -0.35 1.65
CA SER A 6 -14.73 -0.91 0.79
C SER A 6 -16.14 -0.43 1.18
N GLY A 7 -16.28 0.31 2.29
CA GLY A 7 -17.53 0.89 2.81
C GLY A 7 -18.03 2.16 2.09
N LYS A 8 -17.71 2.34 0.80
CA LYS A 8 -18.19 3.42 -0.10
C LYS A 8 -17.83 4.87 0.25
N THR A 9 -17.24 5.15 1.41
CA THR A 9 -16.94 6.53 1.82
C THR A 9 -15.54 6.67 2.40
N VAL A 10 -15.02 7.90 2.35
CA VAL A 10 -13.81 8.32 3.06
C VAL A 10 -14.20 9.09 4.31
N ALA A 11 -13.72 8.66 5.46
CA ALA A 11 -13.94 9.32 6.74
C ALA A 11 -12.73 10.16 7.15
N THR A 12 -12.99 11.36 7.67
CA THR A 12 -11.94 12.18 8.33
C THR A 12 -12.07 12.02 9.83
N VAL A 13 -11.00 11.52 10.45
CA VAL A 13 -10.92 11.32 11.90
C VAL A 13 -9.68 11.99 12.50
N THR A 14 -9.82 12.46 13.73
CA THR A 14 -8.70 12.83 14.59
C THR A 14 -8.45 11.72 15.60
N PHE A 15 -7.22 11.65 16.08
CA PHE A 15 -6.85 10.81 17.20
C PHE A 15 -6.20 11.69 18.27
N ASP A 16 -6.85 11.78 19.43
CA ASP A 16 -6.29 12.43 20.61
C ASP A 16 -5.31 11.46 21.28
N ILE A 17 -4.03 11.80 21.24
CA ILE A 17 -2.96 10.95 21.78
C ILE A 17 -3.00 10.87 23.31
N VAL A 18 -3.43 11.95 23.98
CA VAL A 18 -3.48 12.03 25.44
C VAL A 18 -4.64 11.19 25.96
N ASN A 19 -5.83 11.40 25.39
CA ASN A 19 -7.04 10.71 25.82
C ASN A 19 -7.23 9.34 25.16
N LYS A 20 -6.46 9.05 24.10
CA LYS A 20 -6.50 7.81 23.30
C LYS A 20 -7.87 7.59 22.64
N VAL A 21 -8.45 8.66 22.10
CA VAL A 21 -9.81 8.66 21.53
C VAL A 21 -9.78 9.03 20.06
N PHE A 22 -10.55 8.31 19.25
CA PHE A 22 -10.87 8.71 17.88
C PHE A 22 -12.09 9.64 17.86
N THR A 23 -12.05 10.68 17.05
CA THR A 23 -13.19 11.59 16.86
C THR A 23 -13.41 11.85 15.38
N ASN A 24 -14.65 11.67 14.91
CA ASN A 24 -15.03 12.03 13.56
C ASN A 24 -15.04 13.56 13.43
N VAL A 25 -14.30 14.10 12.46
CA VAL A 25 -14.08 15.55 12.33
C VAL A 25 -15.06 16.18 11.35
N SER A 26 -15.35 15.48 10.25
CA SER A 26 -16.24 15.96 9.19
C SER A 26 -17.16 14.85 8.71
N GLN A 27 -18.16 15.23 7.92
CA GLN A 27 -18.97 14.26 7.19
C GLN A 27 -18.08 13.40 6.28
N THR A 28 -18.46 12.14 6.14
CA THR A 28 -17.84 11.23 5.17
C THR A 28 -18.16 11.71 3.76
N ILE A 29 -17.22 11.56 2.83
CA ILE A 29 -17.42 11.89 1.42
C ILE A 29 -17.39 10.62 0.56
N LYS A 30 -18.20 10.59 -0.49
CA LYS A 30 -18.12 9.54 -1.52
C LYS A 30 -17.06 9.90 -2.57
N LEU A 31 -15.90 9.25 -2.51
CA LEU A 31 -14.83 9.34 -3.51
C LEU A 31 -14.70 8.01 -4.29
N GLY A 32 -15.83 7.56 -4.83
CA GLY A 32 -15.97 6.27 -5.48
C GLY A 32 -16.88 5.31 -4.70
N GLU A 33 -17.05 4.10 -5.21
CA GLU A 33 -17.82 3.05 -4.52
C GLU A 33 -16.96 2.18 -3.59
N SER A 34 -15.63 2.23 -3.76
CA SER A 34 -14.69 1.48 -2.93
C SER A 34 -13.37 2.24 -2.81
N PRO A 35 -13.35 3.38 -2.07
CA PRO A 35 -12.16 4.23 -1.90
C PRO A 35 -11.06 3.51 -1.10
N SER A 36 -10.37 2.58 -1.75
CA SER A 36 -9.57 1.52 -1.13
C SER A 36 -8.12 1.92 -0.83
N TRP A 37 -7.64 2.96 -1.50
CA TRP A 37 -6.33 3.56 -1.32
C TRP A 37 -6.44 5.07 -1.37
N LEU A 38 -5.65 5.75 -0.55
CA LEU A 38 -5.59 7.19 -0.41
C LEU A 38 -4.11 7.61 -0.43
N VAL A 39 -3.82 8.72 -1.10
CA VAL A 39 -2.51 9.36 -1.05
C VAL A 39 -2.67 10.88 -1.08
N LEU A 40 -1.83 11.58 -0.32
CA LEU A 40 -1.77 13.05 -0.33
C LEU A 40 -0.69 13.51 -1.30
N ASP A 41 -0.91 14.65 -1.93
CA ASP A 41 0.14 15.33 -2.68
C ASP A 41 1.26 15.83 -1.74
N PRO A 42 2.44 16.21 -2.26
CA PRO A 42 3.54 16.69 -1.44
C PRO A 42 3.19 17.91 -0.55
N THR A 43 2.19 18.72 -0.94
CA THR A 43 1.73 19.87 -0.16
C THR A 43 0.59 19.55 0.82
N LYS A 44 0.07 18.32 0.78
CA LYS A 44 -1.05 17.82 1.59
C LYS A 44 -2.37 18.57 1.39
N LYS A 45 -2.54 19.24 0.25
CA LYS A 45 -3.75 20.00 -0.11
C LYS A 45 -4.68 19.22 -1.02
N ILE A 46 -4.16 18.21 -1.71
CA ILE A 46 -4.91 17.36 -2.63
C ILE A 46 -4.76 15.92 -2.17
N LEU A 47 -5.90 15.24 -2.08
CA LEU A 47 -5.98 13.80 -1.85
C LEU A 47 -6.40 13.11 -3.14
N ILE A 48 -5.73 12.01 -3.46
CA ILE A 48 -6.16 11.06 -4.49
C ILE A 48 -6.75 9.83 -3.81
N SER A 49 -7.90 9.39 -4.30
CA SER A 49 -8.60 8.18 -3.88
C SER A 49 -8.74 7.24 -5.07
N THR A 50 -8.34 5.98 -4.91
CA THR A 50 -8.65 4.92 -5.87
C THR A 50 -9.97 4.25 -5.49
N SER A 51 -10.87 4.09 -6.46
CA SER A 51 -12.10 3.31 -6.31
C SER A 51 -11.91 1.92 -6.94
N SER A 52 -11.70 0.89 -6.10
CA SER A 52 -11.50 -0.50 -6.55
C SER A 52 -12.79 -1.13 -7.08
N VAL A 53 -13.20 -0.72 -8.28
CA VAL A 53 -14.32 -1.27 -9.03
C VAL A 53 -13.84 -1.75 -10.41
N GLY A 54 -14.56 -2.70 -11.00
CA GLY A 54 -14.33 -3.18 -12.38
C GLY A 54 -15.32 -2.60 -13.40
N ASN A 55 -16.21 -1.71 -12.95
CA ASN A 55 -17.06 -0.91 -13.79
C ASN A 55 -17.10 0.52 -13.22
N PHE A 56 -16.57 1.48 -13.97
CA PHE A 56 -16.61 2.89 -13.62
C PHE A 56 -17.43 3.65 -14.67
N ASP A 57 -18.41 4.43 -14.21
CA ASP A 57 -19.34 5.19 -15.06
C ASP A 57 -19.95 4.38 -16.22
N GLY A 58 -20.36 3.14 -15.93
CA GLY A 58 -20.99 2.23 -16.89
C GLY A 58 -20.02 1.50 -17.82
N LYS A 59 -18.71 1.77 -17.74
CA LYS A 59 -17.69 1.13 -18.57
C LYS A 59 -17.10 -0.09 -17.87
N ASN A 60 -17.37 -1.27 -18.40
CA ASN A 60 -16.73 -2.50 -17.94
C ASN A 60 -15.21 -2.46 -18.12
N LYS A 61 -14.48 -3.21 -17.28
CA LYS A 61 -13.02 -3.34 -17.30
C LYS A 61 -12.29 -2.02 -17.03
N THR A 62 -12.92 -1.14 -16.27
CA THR A 62 -12.35 0.13 -15.81
C THR A 62 -12.64 0.36 -14.34
N GLY A 63 -11.79 1.13 -13.70
CA GLY A 63 -11.94 1.57 -12.33
C GLY A 63 -11.91 3.09 -12.25
N GLY A 64 -12.11 3.62 -11.04
CA GLY A 64 -12.21 5.06 -10.84
C GLY A 64 -11.04 5.59 -10.03
N ILE A 65 -10.55 6.77 -10.38
CA ILE A 65 -9.71 7.59 -9.52
C ILE A 65 -10.35 8.94 -9.31
N PHE A 66 -10.19 9.50 -8.11
CA PHE A 66 -10.84 10.74 -7.70
C PHE A 66 -9.80 11.65 -7.07
N SER A 67 -9.84 12.94 -7.40
CA SER A 67 -9.11 13.96 -6.65
C SER A 67 -10.06 14.75 -5.77
N ALA A 68 -9.57 15.14 -4.59
CA ALA A 68 -10.30 15.96 -3.64
C ALA A 68 -9.38 16.99 -3.00
N GLN A 69 -9.91 18.19 -2.75
CA GLN A 69 -9.26 19.19 -1.93
C GLN A 69 -9.36 18.80 -0.45
N VAL A 70 -8.26 18.97 0.27
CA VAL A 70 -8.21 18.91 1.74
C VAL A 70 -8.46 20.31 2.28
N ASN A 71 -9.60 20.50 2.93
CA ASN A 71 -9.96 21.78 3.52
C ASN A 71 -9.27 21.97 4.88
N SER A 72 -9.20 23.22 5.36
CA SER A 72 -8.56 23.56 6.65
C SER A 72 -9.19 22.89 7.87
N ASN A 73 -10.46 22.49 7.79
CA ASN A 73 -11.17 21.73 8.82
C ASN A 73 -11.06 20.20 8.64
N GLY A 74 -10.24 19.73 7.69
CA GLY A 74 -10.10 18.30 7.35
C GLY A 74 -11.24 17.71 6.50
N ALA A 75 -12.26 18.50 6.14
CA ALA A 75 -13.27 18.04 5.20
C ALA A 75 -12.66 17.89 3.80
N LEU A 76 -13.19 16.96 3.03
CA LEU A 76 -12.77 16.72 1.65
C LEU A 76 -13.80 17.29 0.68
N THR A 77 -13.35 17.94 -0.38
CA THR A 77 -14.21 18.42 -1.48
C THR A 77 -13.76 17.79 -2.78
N LYS A 78 -14.59 16.95 -3.40
CA LYS A 78 -14.27 16.32 -4.69
C LYS A 78 -13.99 17.40 -5.75
N ILE A 79 -12.89 17.23 -6.48
CA ILE A 79 -12.48 18.11 -7.59
C ILE A 79 -12.78 17.43 -8.92
N SER A 80 -12.16 16.28 -9.18
CA SER A 80 -12.35 15.55 -10.44
C SER A 80 -12.40 14.04 -10.26
N ALA A 81 -12.73 13.35 -11.34
CA ALA A 81 -12.62 11.90 -11.44
C ALA A 81 -12.09 11.52 -12.82
N SER A 82 -11.37 10.40 -12.91
CA SER A 82 -10.91 9.83 -14.17
C SER A 82 -10.97 8.31 -14.12
N GLU A 83 -11.02 7.69 -15.30
CA GLU A 83 -10.97 6.23 -15.44
C GLU A 83 -9.53 5.72 -15.29
N SER A 84 -9.36 4.54 -14.68
CA SER A 84 -8.12 3.76 -14.70
C SER A 84 -8.27 2.49 -15.51
N ALA A 85 -7.13 1.87 -15.85
CA ALA A 85 -7.15 0.49 -16.30
C ALA A 85 -7.70 -0.40 -15.18
N ASP A 86 -8.61 -1.32 -15.49
CA ASP A 86 -9.13 -2.36 -14.56
C ASP A 86 -9.37 -1.85 -13.11
N THR A 87 -9.03 -2.62 -12.08
CA THR A 87 -9.36 -2.32 -10.67
C THR A 87 -8.18 -1.64 -9.95
N PRO A 88 -8.19 -0.32 -9.72
CA PRO A 88 -7.08 0.39 -9.07
C PRO A 88 -7.03 0.03 -7.59
N VAL A 89 -5.84 -0.28 -7.09
CA VAL A 89 -5.62 -0.70 -5.69
C VAL A 89 -4.57 0.11 -4.95
N ALA A 90 -3.77 0.89 -5.68
CA ALA A 90 -2.77 1.78 -5.11
C ALA A 90 -2.53 2.97 -6.03
N SER A 91 -2.15 4.10 -5.46
CA SER A 91 -1.67 5.26 -6.20
C SER A 91 -0.58 5.98 -5.42
N GLU A 92 0.29 6.68 -6.16
CA GLU A 92 1.33 7.51 -5.57
C GLU A 92 1.64 8.73 -6.44
N PHE A 93 2.00 9.83 -5.77
CA PHE A 93 2.51 11.04 -6.39
C PHE A 93 4.01 10.95 -6.63
N SER A 94 4.43 11.44 -7.79
CA SER A 94 5.80 11.94 -7.98
C SER A 94 6.14 13.04 -6.97
N LYS A 95 7.43 13.19 -6.66
CA LYS A 95 7.90 14.16 -5.65
C LYS A 95 7.53 15.62 -5.92
N ASP A 96 7.42 16.01 -7.19
CA ASP A 96 7.04 17.36 -7.59
C ASP A 96 5.51 17.57 -7.64
N GLY A 97 4.74 16.50 -7.37
CA GLY A 97 3.29 16.53 -7.32
C GLY A 97 2.60 16.56 -8.70
N LYS A 98 3.35 16.48 -9.81
CA LYS A 98 2.77 16.69 -11.16
C LYS A 98 2.28 15.42 -11.83
N LEU A 99 2.81 14.27 -11.42
CA LEU A 99 2.46 12.95 -11.94
C LEU A 99 1.86 12.10 -10.81
N VAL A 100 0.75 11.43 -11.12
CA VAL A 100 0.18 10.34 -10.30
C VAL A 100 0.30 9.04 -11.08
N VAL A 101 0.81 8.00 -10.42
CA VAL A 101 0.87 6.64 -10.95
C VAL A 101 -0.12 5.78 -10.18
N VAL A 102 -0.93 5.01 -10.89
CA VAL A 102 -1.98 4.17 -10.33
C VAL A 102 -1.72 2.74 -10.74
N ALA A 103 -1.63 1.84 -9.75
CA ALA A 103 -1.52 0.41 -9.97
C ALA A 103 -2.89 -0.24 -9.95
N SER A 104 -3.15 -1.03 -10.98
CA SER A 104 -4.40 -1.72 -11.18
C SER A 104 -4.22 -3.23 -11.10
N TYR A 105 -4.91 -3.78 -10.11
CA TYR A 105 -4.93 -5.19 -9.81
C TYR A 105 -5.93 -5.91 -10.71
N ARG A 106 -5.69 -7.21 -10.87
CA ARG A 106 -6.65 -8.11 -11.49
C ARG A 106 -7.46 -8.82 -10.42
N ASP A 107 -8.73 -8.47 -10.26
CA ASP A 107 -9.61 -9.23 -9.36
C ASP A 107 -10.02 -10.58 -9.98
N TYR A 108 -9.35 -11.66 -9.55
CA TYR A 108 -9.62 -13.04 -9.98
C TYR A 108 -11.00 -13.56 -9.57
N THR A 109 -11.68 -12.90 -8.63
CA THR A 109 -12.97 -13.34 -8.10
C THR A 109 -14.16 -12.71 -8.82
N LYS A 110 -13.91 -11.72 -9.69
CA LYS A 110 -14.95 -10.97 -10.40
C LYS A 110 -14.84 -11.17 -11.91
N ASN A 111 -15.96 -11.56 -12.52
CA ASN A 111 -16.11 -11.74 -13.98
C ASN A 111 -15.94 -10.45 -14.82
N TYR A 112 -15.46 -9.35 -14.23
CA TYR A 112 -15.27 -8.05 -14.86
C TYR A 112 -13.81 -7.73 -15.21
N SER A 113 -12.87 -8.64 -14.90
CA SER A 113 -11.45 -8.45 -15.18
C SER A 113 -11.14 -8.43 -16.69
N SER A 114 -10.25 -7.53 -17.09
CA SER A 114 -9.72 -7.46 -18.46
C SER A 114 -8.85 -8.69 -18.79
N SER A 115 -8.78 -9.04 -20.08
CA SER A 115 -7.96 -10.16 -20.58
C SER A 115 -6.45 -9.93 -20.45
N ASN A 116 -6.02 -8.73 -20.03
CA ASN A 116 -4.63 -8.28 -20.15
C ASN A 116 -3.87 -8.25 -18.81
N GLY A 117 -4.40 -8.84 -17.73
CA GLY A 117 -3.72 -8.89 -16.43
C GLY A 117 -3.69 -7.54 -15.71
N GLY A 118 -2.70 -7.35 -14.83
CA GLY A 118 -2.46 -6.11 -14.10
C GLY A 118 -1.87 -5.00 -14.97
N ALA A 119 -2.02 -3.75 -14.55
CA ALA A 119 -1.57 -2.60 -15.31
C ALA A 119 -1.12 -1.44 -14.40
N ILE A 120 -0.45 -0.46 -14.98
CA ILE A 120 -0.38 0.89 -14.40
C ILE A 120 -0.94 1.93 -15.37
N THR A 121 -1.59 2.96 -14.83
CA THR A 121 -1.98 4.18 -15.54
C THR A 121 -1.35 5.41 -14.89
N THR A 122 -1.16 6.46 -15.69
CA THR A 122 -0.56 7.71 -15.23
C THR A 122 -1.45 8.90 -15.54
N TYR A 123 -1.36 9.95 -14.73
CA TYR A 123 -2.18 11.16 -14.84
C TYR A 123 -1.34 12.38 -14.49
N THR A 124 -1.59 13.49 -15.17
CA THR A 124 -1.13 14.80 -14.69
C THR A 124 -2.16 15.39 -13.74
N ILE A 125 -1.69 16.30 -12.87
CA ILE A 125 -2.55 17.14 -12.03
C ILE A 125 -2.26 18.60 -12.34
N ASP A 126 -3.32 19.37 -12.59
CA ASP A 126 -3.21 20.81 -12.79
C ASP A 126 -3.20 21.60 -11.47
N SER A 127 -3.06 22.93 -11.56
CA SER A 127 -3.01 23.80 -10.38
C SER A 127 -4.31 23.85 -9.57
N SER A 128 -5.43 23.39 -10.13
CA SER A 128 -6.70 23.28 -9.40
C SER A 128 -6.81 21.96 -8.63
N GLY A 129 -5.88 21.02 -8.84
CA GLY A 129 -5.95 19.67 -8.31
C GLY A 129 -6.75 18.71 -9.18
N ALA A 130 -7.13 19.11 -10.39
CA ALA A 130 -7.86 18.24 -11.32
C ALA A 130 -6.88 17.30 -12.03
N LEU A 131 -7.22 16.01 -12.00
CA LEU A 131 -6.58 14.97 -12.81
C LEU A 131 -6.83 15.20 -14.30
N SER A 132 -5.89 14.79 -15.15
CA SER A 132 -6.14 14.64 -16.58
C SER A 132 -7.40 13.79 -16.82
N PRO A 133 -8.28 14.14 -17.79
CA PRO A 133 -9.56 13.45 -17.96
C PRO A 133 -9.43 11.95 -18.28
N LYS A 134 -8.29 11.55 -18.84
CA LYS A 134 -7.92 10.16 -19.15
C LYS A 134 -6.46 9.90 -18.73
N PRO A 135 -6.05 8.62 -18.63
CA PRO A 135 -4.64 8.27 -18.50
C PRO A 135 -3.79 8.89 -19.62
N ILE A 136 -2.65 9.48 -19.27
CA ILE A 136 -1.67 9.98 -20.25
C ILE A 136 -0.77 8.87 -20.78
N GLN A 137 -0.55 7.81 -19.99
CA GLN A 137 0.07 6.55 -20.39
C GLN A 137 -0.58 5.38 -19.66
N THR A 138 -0.65 4.23 -20.35
CA THR A 138 -1.14 2.96 -19.84
C THR A 138 -0.14 1.87 -20.19
N PHE A 139 0.27 1.06 -19.20
CA PHE A 139 1.14 -0.10 -19.39
C PHE A 139 0.42 -1.34 -18.85
N THR A 140 0.21 -2.34 -19.69
CA THR A 140 -0.39 -3.62 -19.31
C THR A 140 0.67 -4.70 -19.18
N PHE A 141 0.49 -5.63 -18.25
CA PHE A 141 1.48 -6.64 -17.94
C PHE A 141 1.02 -8.06 -18.31
N GLY A 142 1.90 -8.78 -19.00
CA GLY A 142 1.77 -10.23 -19.20
C GLY A 142 2.57 -11.04 -18.18
N GLY A 143 2.39 -12.36 -18.21
CA GLY A 143 3.08 -13.30 -17.31
C GLY A 143 2.15 -13.90 -16.26
N SER A 144 2.63 -14.94 -15.59
CA SER A 144 1.93 -15.73 -14.59
C SER A 144 2.93 -16.33 -13.61
N GLY A 145 2.43 -16.93 -12.53
CA GLY A 145 3.21 -17.60 -11.50
C GLY A 145 2.61 -18.95 -11.11
N PRO A 146 3.27 -19.71 -10.22
CA PRO A 146 2.90 -21.10 -9.92
C PRO A 146 1.62 -21.24 -9.08
N VAL A 147 1.19 -20.21 -8.33
CA VAL A 147 0.00 -20.29 -7.47
C VAL A 147 -1.27 -20.07 -8.32
N LYS A 148 -1.79 -21.16 -8.89
CA LYS A 148 -2.86 -21.18 -9.90
C LYS A 148 -4.03 -20.23 -9.62
N GLU A 149 -4.52 -20.19 -8.38
CA GLU A 149 -5.69 -19.37 -7.99
C GLU A 149 -5.39 -17.86 -7.90
N ARG A 150 -4.12 -17.48 -7.78
CA ARG A 150 -3.71 -16.10 -7.47
C ARG A 150 -2.71 -15.51 -8.47
N GLN A 151 -2.16 -16.34 -9.34
CA GLN A 151 -1.09 -16.00 -10.28
C GLN A 151 -1.39 -16.48 -11.70
N GLY A 152 -2.68 -16.51 -12.09
CA GLY A 152 -3.10 -16.87 -13.44
C GLY A 152 -2.77 -15.80 -14.50
N SER A 153 -2.41 -14.59 -14.08
CA SER A 153 -1.87 -13.52 -14.93
C SER A 153 -1.10 -12.52 -14.07
N ALA A 154 -0.51 -11.49 -14.66
CA ALA A 154 -0.02 -10.34 -13.90
C ALA A 154 -1.14 -9.70 -13.05
N ALA A 155 -0.75 -9.08 -11.95
CA ALA A 155 -1.60 -8.38 -11.00
C ALA A 155 -0.75 -7.33 -10.24
N ALA A 156 -0.60 -6.14 -10.85
CA ALA A 156 0.08 -5.00 -10.23
C ALA A 156 -0.65 -4.59 -8.95
N HIS A 157 0.10 -4.43 -7.86
CA HIS A 157 -0.52 -4.20 -6.54
C HIS A 157 -0.05 -2.90 -5.88
N GLN A 158 1.06 -2.31 -6.36
CA GLN A 158 1.54 -1.01 -5.90
C GLN A 158 2.25 -0.27 -7.03
N ALA A 159 2.31 1.05 -6.95
CA ALA A 159 3.31 1.84 -7.65
C ALA A 159 4.08 2.61 -6.59
N ARG A 160 5.42 2.48 -6.60
CA ARG A 160 6.29 3.14 -5.62
C ARG A 160 7.47 3.84 -6.25
N PHE A 161 7.52 5.16 -6.10
CA PHE A 161 8.69 5.96 -6.43
C PHE A 161 9.84 5.61 -5.49
N ASP A 162 11.03 5.50 -6.07
CA ASP A 162 12.24 5.35 -5.29
C ASP A 162 12.56 6.64 -4.50
N PRO A 163 13.40 6.60 -3.46
CA PRO A 163 13.74 7.78 -2.67
C PRO A 163 14.40 8.92 -3.44
N THR A 164 14.89 8.72 -4.66
CA THR A 164 15.40 9.78 -5.54
C THR A 164 14.29 10.36 -6.44
N GLY A 165 13.29 9.55 -6.81
CA GLY A 165 12.20 9.90 -7.73
C GLY A 165 12.52 9.64 -9.20
N LYS A 166 13.67 9.00 -9.49
CA LYS A 166 14.12 8.64 -10.85
C LYS A 166 13.42 7.40 -11.39
N PHE A 167 12.89 6.55 -10.52
CA PHE A 167 12.27 5.29 -10.87
C PHE A 167 10.94 5.08 -10.14
N VAL A 168 10.04 4.34 -10.79
CA VAL A 168 8.84 3.76 -10.17
C VAL A 168 8.96 2.26 -10.24
N PHE A 169 8.71 1.62 -9.10
CA PHE A 169 8.69 0.17 -8.94
C PHE A 169 7.27 -0.31 -8.71
N VAL A 170 6.92 -1.40 -9.39
CA VAL A 170 5.56 -1.96 -9.37
C VAL A 170 5.64 -3.43 -9.01
N PRO A 171 5.43 -3.79 -7.74
CA PRO A 171 5.21 -5.18 -7.34
C PRO A 171 4.03 -5.78 -8.12
N ASP A 172 4.31 -6.83 -8.86
CA ASP A 172 3.36 -7.60 -9.64
C ASP A 172 3.20 -8.99 -9.01
N LEU A 173 2.18 -9.09 -8.16
CA LEU A 173 1.84 -10.29 -7.41
C LEU A 173 1.64 -11.50 -8.34
N GLY A 174 1.02 -11.25 -9.48
CA GLY A 174 0.54 -12.30 -10.37
C GLY A 174 1.63 -12.98 -11.20
N SER A 175 2.80 -12.34 -11.35
CA SER A 175 3.88 -12.85 -12.20
C SER A 175 5.25 -12.95 -11.51
N ASP A 176 5.29 -12.79 -10.18
CA ASP A 176 6.52 -12.83 -9.38
C ASP A 176 7.60 -11.85 -9.87
N ARG A 177 7.20 -10.60 -10.12
CA ARG A 177 8.07 -9.55 -10.64
C ARG A 177 7.90 -8.23 -9.91
N ILE A 178 8.96 -7.43 -9.92
CA ILE A 178 8.90 -5.99 -9.69
C ILE A 178 9.13 -5.35 -11.07
N ARG A 179 8.09 -4.73 -11.63
CA ARG A 179 8.22 -3.97 -12.88
C ARG A 179 8.92 -2.65 -12.57
N ILE A 180 9.79 -2.22 -13.48
CA ILE A 180 10.62 -1.03 -13.27
C ILE A 180 10.37 -0.03 -14.38
N PHE A 181 10.19 1.23 -14.00
CA PHE A 181 10.04 2.35 -14.92
C PHE A 181 11.01 3.46 -14.57
N SER A 182 11.75 3.97 -15.54
CA SER A 182 12.46 5.25 -15.40
C SER A 182 11.48 6.40 -15.59
N VAL A 183 11.68 7.48 -14.82
CA VAL A 183 10.85 8.69 -14.82
C VAL A 183 11.57 9.81 -15.56
N SER A 184 10.89 10.47 -16.49
CA SER A 184 11.35 11.69 -17.15
C SER A 184 10.21 12.70 -17.21
N GLY A 185 10.21 13.66 -16.27
CA GLY A 185 9.09 14.56 -16.06
C GLY A 185 7.82 13.77 -15.72
N THR A 186 6.76 13.95 -16.51
CA THR A 186 5.48 13.23 -16.36
C THR A 186 5.41 11.95 -17.19
N THR A 187 6.53 11.50 -17.77
CA THR A 187 6.57 10.33 -18.64
C THR A 187 7.33 9.19 -18.00
N LEU A 188 6.77 7.99 -18.07
CA LEU A 188 7.39 6.73 -17.68
C LEU A 188 7.90 5.97 -18.90
N LYS A 189 9.02 5.27 -18.74
CA LYS A 189 9.54 4.28 -19.69
C LYS A 189 9.90 3.00 -18.95
N GLN A 190 9.32 1.87 -19.37
CA GLN A 190 9.63 0.58 -18.75
C GLN A 190 11.09 0.19 -19.04
N THR A 191 11.78 -0.30 -18.01
CA THR A 191 13.13 -0.87 -18.09
C THR A 191 13.07 -2.36 -17.75
N LYS A 192 14.22 -3.01 -17.63
CA LYS A 192 14.29 -4.45 -17.31
C LYS A 192 13.64 -4.73 -15.95
N ASP A 193 12.63 -5.60 -15.92
CA ASP A 193 12.00 -6.03 -14.66
C ASP A 193 12.97 -6.84 -13.77
N PHE A 194 12.71 -6.86 -12.47
CA PHE A 194 13.36 -7.77 -11.53
C PHE A 194 12.43 -8.93 -11.18
N ALA A 195 12.87 -10.17 -11.40
CA ALA A 195 12.13 -11.35 -11.01
C ALA A 195 12.45 -11.73 -9.56
N VAL A 196 11.41 -11.96 -8.75
CA VAL A 196 11.55 -12.57 -7.43
C VAL A 196 11.36 -14.09 -7.53
N HIS A 197 11.57 -14.82 -6.44
CA HIS A 197 11.38 -16.27 -6.49
C HIS A 197 9.91 -16.63 -6.75
N ALA A 198 9.71 -17.77 -7.42
CA ALA A 198 8.38 -18.26 -7.78
C ALA A 198 7.49 -18.43 -6.54
N GLY A 199 6.23 -18.02 -6.64
CA GLY A 199 5.24 -18.07 -5.58
C GLY A 199 5.40 -17.02 -4.48
N CYS A 200 6.29 -16.02 -4.64
CA CYS A 200 6.38 -14.89 -3.71
C CYS A 200 5.07 -14.09 -3.70
N GLY A 201 4.59 -13.70 -4.89
CA GLY A 201 3.50 -12.75 -5.03
C GLY A 201 3.83 -11.40 -4.38
N PRO A 202 4.81 -10.64 -4.93
CA PRO A 202 5.23 -9.37 -4.35
C PRO A 202 4.05 -8.39 -4.38
N ARG A 203 3.67 -7.88 -3.21
CA ARG A 203 2.46 -7.08 -3.03
C ARG A 203 2.80 -5.60 -2.88
N HIS A 204 3.45 -5.22 -1.79
CA HIS A 204 3.88 -3.85 -1.53
C HIS A 204 5.39 -3.79 -1.24
N MET A 205 5.94 -2.59 -1.25
CA MET A 205 7.32 -2.32 -0.89
C MET A 205 7.50 -0.94 -0.24
N ASP A 206 8.55 -0.84 0.57
CA ASP A 206 8.99 0.41 1.18
C ASP A 206 10.52 0.55 1.16
N PHE A 207 11.04 1.76 1.36
CA PHE A 207 12.46 2.05 1.20
C PHE A 207 13.11 2.65 2.43
N PHE A 208 14.37 2.28 2.65
CA PHE A 208 15.27 3.02 3.53
C PHE A 208 16.50 3.50 2.75
N SER A 209 16.80 4.80 2.83
CA SER A 209 17.92 5.44 2.13
C SER A 209 18.96 6.08 3.06
N GLY A 210 18.79 5.98 4.38
CA GLY A 210 19.74 6.54 5.35
C GLY A 210 21.00 5.69 5.59
N GLY A 211 21.08 4.51 4.98
CA GLY A 211 22.24 3.61 5.06
C GLY A 211 23.23 3.81 3.91
N LYS A 212 24.25 2.94 3.84
CA LYS A 212 25.26 2.97 2.77
C LYS A 212 24.66 2.79 1.37
N ASN A 213 23.65 1.93 1.25
CA ASN A 213 22.89 1.67 0.02
C ASN A 213 21.41 1.92 0.30
N VAL A 214 20.65 2.31 -0.73
CA VAL A 214 19.18 2.27 -0.66
C VAL A 214 18.77 0.80 -0.55
N GLN A 215 17.88 0.50 0.39
CA GLN A 215 17.29 -0.82 0.55
C GLN A 215 15.79 -0.78 0.33
N ALA A 216 15.28 -1.81 -0.33
CA ALA A 216 13.84 -2.05 -0.46
C ALA A 216 13.42 -3.24 0.40
N TYR A 217 12.26 -3.11 1.02
CA TYR A 217 11.58 -4.13 1.79
C TYR A 217 10.33 -4.53 1.03
N VAL A 218 10.31 -5.72 0.43
CA VAL A 218 9.22 -6.16 -0.45
C VAL A 218 8.46 -7.30 0.21
N ILE A 219 7.17 -7.08 0.48
CA ILE A 219 6.33 -8.10 1.11
C ILE A 219 5.76 -9.06 0.06
N CYS A 220 6.04 -10.35 0.23
CA CYS A 220 5.50 -11.44 -0.56
C CYS A 220 4.17 -11.90 0.06
N GLU A 221 3.04 -11.58 -0.56
CA GLU A 221 1.70 -11.92 -0.04
C GLU A 221 1.50 -13.43 0.05
N LEU A 222 1.93 -14.17 -0.96
CA LEU A 222 1.60 -15.58 -1.13
C LEU A 222 2.55 -16.50 -0.37
N SER A 223 3.83 -16.13 -0.27
CA SER A 223 4.81 -16.92 0.49
C SER A 223 4.92 -16.51 1.97
N ASN A 224 4.30 -15.40 2.38
CA ASN A 224 4.37 -14.84 3.75
C ASN A 224 5.82 -14.56 4.18
N GLU A 225 6.55 -13.89 3.29
CA GLU A 225 7.97 -13.56 3.45
C GLU A 225 8.20 -12.07 3.17
N LEU A 226 9.22 -11.51 3.81
CA LEU A 226 9.75 -10.21 3.51
C LEU A 226 11.10 -10.36 2.81
N LEU A 227 11.23 -9.75 1.64
CA LEU A 227 12.49 -9.67 0.91
C LEU A 227 13.19 -8.36 1.27
N VAL A 228 14.50 -8.45 1.57
CA VAL A 228 15.37 -7.29 1.68
C VAL A 228 16.26 -7.27 0.44
N LEU A 229 16.17 -6.19 -0.32
CA LEU A 229 16.92 -6.00 -1.56
C LEU A 229 17.80 -4.75 -1.43
N ASP A 230 19.08 -4.87 -1.80
CA ASP A 230 19.96 -3.72 -1.95
C ASP A 230 19.80 -3.14 -3.38
N LEU A 231 19.65 -1.83 -3.50
CA LEU A 231 19.38 -1.14 -4.77
C LEU A 231 20.57 -0.26 -5.19
N THR A 232 20.83 -0.25 -6.50
CA THR A 232 21.68 0.73 -7.18
C THR A 232 20.82 1.53 -8.15
N LEU A 233 20.81 2.85 -8.04
CA LEU A 233 19.87 3.76 -8.69
C LEU A 233 20.59 4.80 -9.57
N GLU A 234 21.20 4.32 -10.65
CA GLU A 234 21.98 5.13 -11.58
C GLU A 234 21.18 5.43 -12.85
N SER A 235 21.75 5.21 -14.04
CA SER A 235 21.03 5.24 -15.31
C SER A 235 20.00 4.11 -15.43
N GLU A 236 20.23 3.01 -14.72
CA GLU A 236 19.31 1.90 -14.54
C GLU A 236 19.17 1.57 -13.06
N ALA A 237 18.00 1.06 -12.67
CA ALA A 237 17.78 0.50 -11.35
C ALA A 237 18.13 -1.00 -11.37
N THR A 238 18.99 -1.43 -10.45
CA THR A 238 19.31 -2.85 -10.27
C THR A 238 19.06 -3.26 -8.83
N PHE A 239 18.67 -4.52 -8.66
CA PHE A 239 18.35 -5.12 -7.37
C PHE A 239 19.31 -6.27 -7.09
N LYS A 240 19.75 -6.36 -5.84
CA LYS A 240 20.48 -7.51 -5.32
C LYS A 240 19.76 -8.07 -4.10
N SER A 241 19.35 -9.33 -4.17
CA SER A 241 18.77 -10.02 -3.02
C SER A 241 19.76 -10.09 -1.87
N LYS A 242 19.36 -9.59 -0.70
CA LYS A 242 20.17 -9.60 0.52
C LYS A 242 19.66 -10.62 1.53
N GLN A 243 18.35 -10.66 1.72
CA GLN A 243 17.72 -11.52 2.71
C GLN A 243 16.30 -11.87 2.28
N LYS A 244 15.86 -13.05 2.72
CA LYS A 244 14.47 -13.45 2.78
C LYS A 244 14.17 -13.93 4.19
N ILE A 245 13.09 -13.45 4.79
CA ILE A 245 12.71 -13.78 6.16
C ILE A 245 11.19 -13.99 6.25
N SER A 246 10.74 -14.99 7.01
CA SER A 246 9.30 -15.21 7.20
C SER A 246 8.68 -14.09 8.03
N THR A 247 7.45 -13.70 7.68
CA THR A 247 6.65 -12.76 8.48
C THR A 247 5.71 -13.46 9.45
N LEU A 248 5.69 -14.79 9.50
CA LEU A 248 4.79 -15.53 10.35
C LEU A 248 5.43 -15.86 11.71
N PRO A 249 4.63 -15.90 12.78
CA PRO A 249 5.05 -16.53 14.02
C PRO A 249 5.55 -17.96 13.77
N PRO A 250 6.54 -18.44 14.55
CA PRO A 250 7.00 -19.81 14.43
C PRO A 250 5.85 -20.81 14.54
N LYS A 251 5.86 -21.85 13.68
CA LYS A 251 4.86 -22.93 13.64
C LYS A 251 3.45 -22.52 13.17
N THR A 252 3.25 -21.30 12.67
CA THR A 252 2.01 -20.92 11.99
C THR A 252 1.84 -21.69 10.68
N ASN A 253 0.63 -22.18 10.41
CA ASN A 253 0.29 -22.76 9.11
C ASN A 253 0.20 -21.64 8.05
N GLY A 254 1.22 -21.51 7.21
CA GLY A 254 1.27 -20.46 6.20
C GLY A 254 0.21 -20.55 5.09
N THR A 255 -0.42 -21.72 4.88
CA THR A 255 -1.42 -21.89 3.81
C THR A 255 -2.70 -21.08 4.05
N THR A 256 -3.03 -20.84 5.32
CA THR A 256 -4.18 -20.02 5.71
C THR A 256 -3.85 -18.54 5.90
N MET A 257 -2.59 -18.16 5.72
CA MET A 257 -2.12 -16.79 5.89
C MET A 257 -1.83 -16.11 4.55
N ASN A 258 -2.02 -14.79 4.50
CA ASN A 258 -1.48 -13.93 3.47
C ASN A 258 -0.88 -12.66 4.11
N ALA A 259 0.37 -12.34 3.78
CA ALA A 259 0.95 -11.06 4.14
C ALA A 259 0.28 -9.90 3.39
N ALA A 260 0.35 -8.68 3.91
CA ALA A 260 -0.29 -7.51 3.31
C ALA A 260 0.65 -6.30 3.22
N GLU A 261 0.81 -5.55 4.30
CA GLU A 261 1.48 -4.25 4.25
C GLU A 261 2.90 -4.36 4.81
N VAL A 262 3.78 -3.46 4.36
CA VAL A 262 5.13 -3.29 4.91
C VAL A 262 5.42 -1.81 5.14
N ALA A 263 6.08 -1.50 6.27
CA ALA A 263 6.53 -0.14 6.57
C ALA A 263 7.86 -0.16 7.33
N ILE A 264 8.81 0.69 6.93
CA ILE A 264 10.07 0.90 7.66
C ILE A 264 10.02 2.23 8.43
N THR A 265 10.60 2.26 9.63
CA THR A 265 10.70 3.51 10.40
C THR A 265 11.59 4.54 9.71
N PRO A 266 11.37 5.86 9.95
CA PRO A 266 12.20 6.92 9.38
C PRO A 266 13.69 6.79 9.71
N ASP A 267 14.01 6.30 10.92
CA ASP A 267 15.39 6.03 11.36
C ASP A 267 15.96 4.69 10.85
N GLY A 268 15.16 3.92 10.11
CA GLY A 268 15.51 2.62 9.56
C GLY A 268 15.58 1.49 10.58
N LYS A 269 15.42 1.73 11.88
CA LYS A 269 15.71 0.72 12.90
C LYS A 269 14.72 -0.44 12.96
N PHE A 270 13.47 -0.23 12.53
CA PHE A 270 12.42 -1.25 12.60
C PHE A 270 11.59 -1.33 11.33
N CYS A 271 11.35 -2.56 10.88
CA CYS A 271 10.44 -2.89 9.77
C CYS A 271 9.22 -3.64 10.30
N TYR A 272 8.04 -3.31 9.80
CA TYR A 272 6.76 -3.88 10.20
C TYR A 272 6.12 -4.57 9.00
N ALA A 273 5.50 -5.72 9.21
CA ALA A 273 4.72 -6.40 8.19
C ALA A 273 3.40 -6.93 8.76
N SER A 274 2.28 -6.78 8.04
CA SER A 274 1.00 -7.34 8.49
C SER A 274 0.70 -8.71 7.87
N ASN A 275 0.09 -9.60 8.64
CA ASN A 275 -0.35 -10.93 8.21
C ASN A 275 -1.85 -11.11 8.48
N ARG A 276 -2.57 -11.57 7.46
CA ARG A 276 -4.02 -11.77 7.48
C ARG A 276 -4.33 -13.25 7.55
N GLN A 277 -5.16 -13.64 8.51
CA GLN A 277 -5.74 -14.97 8.56
C GLN A 277 -6.93 -15.02 7.60
N LYS A 278 -6.87 -15.94 6.62
CA LYS A 278 -7.91 -16.12 5.59
C LYS A 278 -8.95 -17.16 5.98
N ASP A 279 -8.64 -18.06 6.92
CA ASP A 279 -9.60 -19.03 7.42
C ASP A 279 -10.70 -18.29 8.19
N PRO A 280 -11.98 -18.39 7.78
CA PRO A 280 -13.09 -17.78 8.52
C PRO A 280 -13.19 -18.24 9.98
N LYS A 281 -12.67 -19.43 10.30
CA LYS A 281 -12.59 -20.00 11.65
C LYS A 281 -11.39 -19.49 12.46
N GLY A 282 -10.49 -18.75 11.82
CA GLY A 282 -9.36 -18.10 12.47
C GLY A 282 -9.79 -17.10 13.53
N LYS A 283 -8.99 -17.00 14.59
CA LYS A 283 -9.20 -16.07 15.69
C LYS A 283 -8.59 -14.71 15.36
N ASP A 284 -9.05 -13.65 16.00
CA ASP A 284 -8.48 -12.31 15.87
C ASP A 284 -6.98 -12.32 16.15
N SER A 285 -6.54 -13.09 17.14
CA SER A 285 -5.13 -13.26 17.53
C SER A 285 -4.24 -13.88 16.44
N ASP A 286 -4.82 -14.54 15.43
CA ASP A 286 -4.05 -15.12 14.33
C ASP A 286 -3.65 -14.03 13.31
N ASN A 287 -4.24 -12.84 13.40
CA ASN A 287 -3.89 -11.67 12.60
C ASN A 287 -2.81 -10.88 13.34
N THR A 288 -1.62 -10.80 12.75
CA THR A 288 -0.43 -10.32 13.44
C THR A 288 0.27 -9.21 12.67
N ILE A 289 0.98 -8.37 13.41
CA ILE A 289 2.02 -7.48 12.91
C ILE A 289 3.37 -8.08 13.32
N ALA A 290 4.15 -8.52 12.34
CA ALA A 290 5.54 -8.91 12.53
C ALA A 290 6.41 -7.67 12.65
N VAL A 291 7.31 -7.66 13.62
CA VAL A 291 8.27 -6.59 13.84
C VAL A 291 9.67 -7.15 13.67
N PHE A 292 10.50 -6.43 12.92
CA PHE A 292 11.88 -6.77 12.69
C PHE A 292 12.77 -5.61 13.12
N SER A 293 13.83 -5.89 13.87
CA SER A 293 14.93 -4.96 14.09
C SER A 293 15.87 -5.00 12.89
N ARG A 294 16.47 -3.86 12.54
CA ARG A 294 17.44 -3.73 11.45
C ARG A 294 18.82 -3.43 12.01
N ASP A 295 19.80 -4.25 11.65
CA ASP A 295 21.21 -4.00 12.00
C ASP A 295 21.85 -2.92 11.10
N GLU A 296 23.10 -2.55 11.40
CA GLU A 296 23.85 -1.57 10.59
C GLU A 296 24.12 -2.06 9.16
N SER A 297 24.24 -3.38 8.97
CA SER A 297 24.40 -3.99 7.64
C SER A 297 23.12 -3.91 6.80
N GLY A 298 21.98 -3.65 7.43
CA GLY A 298 20.66 -3.62 6.84
C GLY A 298 19.99 -4.98 6.74
N LYS A 299 20.43 -5.97 7.52
CA LYS A 299 19.71 -7.23 7.72
C LYS A 299 18.63 -7.05 8.78
N LEU A 300 17.59 -7.84 8.66
CA LEU A 300 16.45 -7.88 9.56
C LEU A 300 16.54 -9.09 10.49
N GLU A 301 16.24 -8.88 11.76
CA GLU A 301 16.05 -9.93 12.77
C GLU A 301 14.68 -9.80 13.41
N SER A 302 13.99 -10.91 13.67
CA SER A 302 12.67 -10.87 14.30
C SER A 302 12.76 -10.24 15.70
N ALA A 303 11.96 -9.21 15.92
CA ALA A 303 11.80 -8.52 17.20
C ALA A 303 10.45 -8.83 17.87
N GLY A 304 9.61 -9.65 17.25
CA GLY A 304 8.36 -10.15 17.82
C GLY A 304 7.19 -10.14 16.86
N PHE A 305 6.07 -10.68 17.34
CA PHE A 305 4.79 -10.72 16.64
C PHE A 305 3.71 -10.20 17.58
N PHE A 306 2.97 -9.19 17.13
CA PHE A 306 2.00 -8.49 17.96
C PHE A 306 0.61 -8.65 17.37
N PRO A 307 -0.46 -8.78 18.19
CA PRO A 307 -1.81 -8.81 17.67
C PRO A 307 -2.15 -7.54 16.89
N ALA A 308 -2.81 -7.68 15.74
CA ALA A 308 -3.26 -6.54 14.95
C ALA A 308 -4.42 -5.77 15.60
N GLY A 309 -5.12 -6.39 16.55
CA GLY A 309 -6.28 -5.81 17.25
C GLY A 309 -7.63 -6.01 16.55
N GLY A 310 -7.65 -6.79 15.46
CA GLY A 310 -8.85 -7.18 14.72
C GLY A 310 -8.51 -8.19 13.61
N LYS A 311 -9.48 -8.49 12.74
CA LYS A 311 -9.32 -9.40 11.60
C LYS A 311 -9.04 -8.66 10.30
N GLY A 312 -8.17 -9.23 9.45
CA GLY A 312 -7.84 -8.70 8.13
C GLY A 312 -7.03 -7.40 8.17
N PRO A 313 -5.85 -7.35 8.84
CA PRO A 313 -4.97 -6.18 8.89
C PRO A 313 -4.38 -5.88 7.50
N ARG A 314 -5.15 -5.18 6.68
CA ARG A 314 -4.85 -4.93 5.26
C ARG A 314 -3.83 -3.82 5.03
N TYR A 315 -3.76 -2.88 5.96
CA TYR A 315 -2.85 -1.74 5.93
C TYR A 315 -2.32 -1.45 7.33
N ILE A 316 -1.06 -1.03 7.38
CA ILE A 316 -0.41 -0.40 8.53
C ILE A 316 0.17 0.94 8.10
N GLY A 317 0.08 1.95 8.96
CA GLY A 317 0.68 3.25 8.74
C GLY A 317 1.46 3.69 9.97
N LEU A 318 2.68 4.16 9.77
CA LEU A 318 3.48 4.80 10.83
C LEU A 318 3.09 6.28 10.92
N SER A 319 3.01 6.81 12.14
CA SER A 319 2.77 8.24 12.32
C SER A 319 3.95 9.06 11.74
N PRO A 320 3.65 10.24 11.15
CA PRO A 320 4.64 11.02 10.41
C PRO A 320 5.57 11.83 11.33
N ASP A 321 5.40 11.75 12.66
CA ASP A 321 6.40 12.29 13.58
C ASP A 321 7.74 11.60 13.36
N GLY A 322 8.85 12.31 13.52
CA GLY A 322 10.18 11.76 13.23
C GLY A 322 10.54 10.49 14.03
N ASP A 323 9.83 10.26 15.14
CA ASP A 323 9.97 9.08 15.97
C ASP A 323 8.99 7.96 15.63
N ALA A 324 8.04 8.15 14.70
CA ALA A 324 6.98 7.20 14.37
C ALA A 324 6.35 6.55 15.62
N ARG A 325 5.95 7.37 16.60
CA ARG A 325 5.50 6.87 17.92
C ARG A 325 4.23 6.05 17.88
N LEU A 326 3.44 6.17 16.82
CA LEU A 326 2.19 5.44 16.64
C LEU A 326 2.22 4.59 15.37
N LEU A 327 1.46 3.50 15.41
CA LEU A 327 1.15 2.66 14.26
C LEU A 327 -0.37 2.46 14.20
N VAL A 328 -0.97 2.85 13.08
CA VAL A 328 -2.38 2.58 12.79
C VAL A 328 -2.51 1.29 11.99
N VAL A 329 -3.53 0.48 12.30
CA VAL A 329 -3.86 -0.74 11.54
C VAL A 329 -5.31 -0.65 11.08
N THR A 330 -5.58 -0.95 9.81
CA THR A 330 -6.94 -1.16 9.31
C THR A 330 -7.26 -2.65 9.22
N ASN A 331 -8.18 -3.10 10.07
CA ASN A 331 -8.65 -4.47 10.16
C ASN A 331 -9.96 -4.60 9.38
N GLU A 332 -9.83 -4.83 8.08
CA GLU A 332 -10.92 -4.82 7.09
C GLU A 332 -12.06 -5.77 7.48
N ASP A 333 -11.73 -7.01 7.81
CA ASP A 333 -12.75 -8.06 8.01
C ASP A 333 -13.56 -7.85 9.29
N SER A 334 -12.95 -7.24 10.30
CA SER A 334 -13.60 -6.92 11.58
C SER A 334 -14.22 -5.53 11.65
N ASN A 335 -14.15 -4.71 10.59
CA ASN A 335 -14.66 -3.33 10.58
C ASN A 335 -14.02 -2.44 11.68
N LEU A 336 -12.71 -2.54 11.85
CA LEU A 336 -11.98 -1.82 12.91
C LEU A 336 -10.76 -1.10 12.37
N VAL A 337 -10.53 0.10 12.88
CA VAL A 337 -9.21 0.75 12.87
C VAL A 337 -8.67 0.74 14.29
N THR A 338 -7.44 0.30 14.48
CA THR A 338 -6.78 0.25 15.79
C THR A 338 -5.54 1.11 15.79
N MET A 339 -5.30 1.81 16.90
CA MET A 339 -4.09 2.60 17.13
C MET A 339 -3.21 1.88 18.14
N HIS A 340 -1.91 1.83 17.85
CA HIS A 340 -0.89 1.23 18.70
C HIS A 340 0.21 2.25 19.01
N THR A 341 0.70 2.29 20.24
CA THR A 341 1.99 2.92 20.53
C THR A 341 3.11 1.99 20.14
N ARG A 342 4.21 2.57 19.68
CA ARG A 342 5.43 1.86 19.31
C ARG A 342 6.55 2.22 20.27
N ASP A 343 7.19 1.23 20.86
CA ASP A 343 8.42 1.42 21.63
C ASP A 343 9.60 1.65 20.68
N LYS A 344 10.28 2.79 20.79
CA LYS A 344 11.37 3.18 19.88
C LYS A 344 12.63 2.31 20.00
N LYS A 345 12.83 1.63 21.13
CA LYS A 345 14.03 0.83 21.39
C LYS A 345 13.86 -0.63 20.95
N THR A 346 12.65 -1.14 21.00
CA THR A 346 12.33 -2.56 20.77
C THR A 346 11.43 -2.79 19.56
N GLY A 347 10.76 -1.75 19.07
CA GLY A 347 9.74 -1.83 18.02
C GLY A 347 8.41 -2.43 18.50
N ALA A 348 8.29 -2.77 19.79
CA ALA A 348 7.10 -3.41 20.32
C ALA A 348 5.85 -2.54 20.18
N LEU A 349 4.72 -3.18 19.91
CA LEU A 349 3.43 -2.52 19.74
C LEU A 349 2.52 -2.75 20.94
N THR A 350 1.82 -1.71 21.37
CA THR A 350 0.75 -1.80 22.38
C THR A 350 -0.48 -1.10 21.88
N GLN A 351 -1.59 -1.82 21.72
CA GLN A 351 -2.85 -1.24 21.32
C GLN A 351 -3.35 -0.27 22.39
N ILE A 352 -3.68 0.96 21.97
CA ILE A 352 -4.17 2.01 22.86
C ILE A 352 -5.60 2.45 22.57
N ALA A 353 -6.11 2.19 21.37
CA ALA A 353 -7.46 2.57 20.98
C ALA A 353 -7.98 1.75 19.79
N LYS A 354 -9.30 1.75 19.61
CA LYS A 354 -9.97 1.23 18.42
C LYS A 354 -11.18 2.09 18.05
N SER A 355 -11.51 2.11 16.76
CA SER A 355 -12.72 2.75 16.22
C SER A 355 -13.39 1.78 15.26
N ALA A 356 -14.73 1.69 15.33
CA ALA A 356 -15.50 1.03 14.29
C ALA A 356 -15.41 1.87 13.00
N GLN A 357 -15.14 1.21 11.88
CA GLN A 357 -15.09 1.79 10.54
C GLN A 357 -15.55 0.71 9.56
N ASP A 358 -16.37 1.05 8.56
CA ASP A 358 -16.90 0.05 7.65
C ASP A 358 -15.84 -0.40 6.62
N LYS A 359 -15.44 -1.68 6.69
CA LYS A 359 -14.44 -2.31 5.81
C LYS A 359 -13.21 -1.43 5.51
N PRO A 360 -12.47 -0.95 6.53
CA PRO A 360 -11.36 -0.03 6.32
C PRO A 360 -10.19 -0.76 5.66
N THR A 361 -9.62 -0.18 4.60
CA THR A 361 -8.50 -0.76 3.86
C THR A 361 -7.26 0.13 3.84
N ILE A 362 -7.39 1.39 4.26
CA ILE A 362 -6.28 2.34 4.42
C ILE A 362 -6.65 3.39 5.49
N ALA A 363 -5.66 3.80 6.29
CA ALA A 363 -5.77 4.91 7.23
C ALA A 363 -4.55 5.81 7.08
N LEU A 364 -4.71 6.92 6.36
CA LEU A 364 -3.64 7.84 6.01
C LEU A 364 -3.50 8.94 7.07
N PHE A 365 -2.30 9.10 7.62
CA PHE A 365 -1.95 10.26 8.43
C PHE A 365 -1.85 11.52 7.56
N ASP A 366 -2.38 12.62 8.09
CA ASP A 366 -2.34 13.94 7.44
C ASP A 366 -1.25 14.82 8.08
N VAL A 367 -1.10 14.75 9.40
CA VAL A 367 -0.11 15.51 10.19
C VAL A 367 0.40 14.71 11.37
#